data_AF-C6SWZ2-F1
#
_entry.id   AF-C6SWZ2-F1
#
_cell.length_a   1.000
_cell.length_b   1.000
_cell.length_c   1.000
_cell.angle_alpha   90.00
_cell.angle_beta   90.00
_cell.angle_gamma   90.00
#
_symmetry.space_group_name_H-M   'P 1'
#
loop_
_entity.id
_entity.type
_entity.pdbx_description
1 polymer ?
#
loop_
_entity_poly.entity_id
_entity_poly.type
_entity_poly.pdbx_seq_one_letter_code
_entity_poly.pdbx_strand_id
1 'polypeptide(L)'
;MGSEDVKLLNFWVSPFGKRVEWALKLKGVEYEYIEEDIFNKSNLLLELNPVHKKVPVLVHAQKPIAESFIILEYIDETWKKYPLLPHNPYQRALARFWATCVEQKLGKAGWVAMSTSGDEQEEAMKEAKEMMEKIEEEIKGKNFFGGDNIGYLDIAIGMDCLLGSCLGGSWINADNRPIEISSHLCMDDQFSQPPCDQRQLAPKR
;
A
#
# COMPACT_ATOMS: atom_id res chain seq x y z
N MET A 1 7.30 23.65 18.78
CA MET A 1 8.02 22.40 19.06
C MET A 1 8.20 21.74 17.72
N GLY A 2 9.46 21.53 17.31
CA GLY A 2 9.84 21.35 15.91
C GLY A 2 9.05 20.23 15.24
N SER A 3 8.50 20.53 14.06
CA SER A 3 8.02 19.52 13.12
C SER A 3 9.18 18.56 12.85
N GLU A 4 9.13 17.38 13.46
CA GLU A 4 10.18 16.38 13.29
C GLU A 4 10.29 16.05 11.79
N ASP A 5 11.50 16.13 11.23
CA ASP A 5 11.79 15.90 9.81
C ASP A 5 11.34 14.49 9.40
N VAL A 6 10.37 14.41 8.47
CA VAL A 6 9.83 13.16 7.91
C VAL A 6 10.22 13.06 6.44
N LYS A 7 10.86 11.96 6.07
CA LYS A 7 11.20 11.64 4.68
C LYS A 7 10.69 10.27 4.31
N LEU A 8 10.16 10.13 3.10
CA LEU A 8 9.72 8.85 2.54
C LEU A 8 10.57 8.53 1.31
N LEU A 9 11.47 7.58 1.45
CA LEU A 9 12.22 7.02 0.33
C LEU A 9 11.37 5.92 -0.31
N ASN A 10 10.95 6.13 -1.56
CA ASN A 10 10.01 5.22 -2.23
C ASN A 10 10.13 5.25 -3.76
N PHE A 11 9.54 4.25 -4.41
CA PHE A 11 9.35 4.19 -5.85
C PHE A 11 7.88 4.47 -6.20
N TRP A 12 7.63 5.35 -7.17
CA TRP A 12 6.31 5.95 -7.39
C TRP A 12 5.15 4.95 -7.62
N VAL A 13 5.43 3.79 -8.22
CA VAL A 13 4.43 2.73 -8.50
C VAL A 13 4.41 1.62 -7.44
N SER A 14 5.26 1.70 -6.41
CA SER A 14 5.35 0.69 -5.36
C SER A 14 4.05 0.61 -4.55
N PRO A 15 3.37 -0.55 -4.49
CA PRO A 15 2.16 -0.69 -3.68
C PRO A 15 2.45 -0.51 -2.19
N PHE A 16 3.58 -1.03 -1.72
CA PHE A 16 4.06 -0.86 -0.36
C PHE A 16 4.30 0.60 0.01
N GLY A 17 4.83 1.36 -0.95
CA GLY A 17 5.07 2.79 -0.80
C GLY A 17 3.80 3.62 -0.72
N LYS A 18 2.82 3.30 -1.57
CA LYS A 18 1.52 3.97 -1.58
C LYS A 18 0.77 3.83 -0.26
N ARG A 19 0.89 2.67 0.41
CA ARG A 19 0.35 2.48 1.77
C ARG A 19 0.85 3.56 2.73
N VAL A 20 2.16 3.81 2.74
CA VAL A 20 2.80 4.80 3.63
C VAL A 20 2.42 6.23 3.24
N GLU A 21 2.42 6.55 1.94
CA GLU A 21 1.98 7.85 1.43
C GLU A 21 0.54 8.16 1.83
N TRP A 22 -0.39 7.22 1.65
CA TRP A 22 -1.79 7.41 2.03
C TRP A 22 -1.94 7.60 3.53
N ALA A 23 -1.22 6.85 4.36
CA ALA A 23 -1.25 7.03 5.81
C ALA A 23 -0.75 8.41 6.23
N LEU A 24 0.39 8.87 5.71
CA LEU A 24 0.92 10.22 6.02
C LEU A 24 -0.08 11.32 5.63
N LYS A 25 -0.71 11.19 4.45
CA LYS A 25 -1.73 12.12 3.96
C LYS A 25 -2.98 12.13 4.84
N LEU A 26 -3.52 10.96 5.21
CA LEU A 26 -4.67 10.85 6.12
C LEU A 26 -4.38 11.46 7.51
N LYS A 27 -3.14 11.33 7.99
CA LYS A 27 -2.69 11.95 9.24
C LYS A 27 -2.45 13.46 9.11
N GLY A 28 -2.35 13.99 7.89
CA GLY A 28 -1.98 15.38 7.61
C GLY A 28 -0.53 15.69 7.98
N VAL A 29 0.37 14.71 7.81
CA VAL A 29 1.81 14.85 8.07
C VAL A 29 2.49 15.29 6.80
N GLU A 30 3.19 16.42 6.85
CA GLU A 30 4.07 16.85 5.77
C GLU A 30 5.34 16.00 5.75
N TYR A 31 5.81 15.63 4.56
CA TYR A 31 6.99 14.81 4.39
C TYR A 31 7.72 15.15 3.09
N GLU A 32 9.03 14.94 3.06
CA GLU A 32 9.84 14.97 1.85
C GLU A 32 9.75 13.60 1.16
N TYR A 33 9.27 13.56 -0.08
CA TYR A 33 9.28 12.35 -0.89
C TYR A 33 10.59 12.26 -1.67
N ILE A 34 11.33 11.16 -1.51
CA ILE A 34 12.58 10.89 -2.21
C ILE A 34 12.32 9.71 -3.15
N GLU A 35 12.36 9.97 -4.46
CA GLU A 35 12.18 8.93 -5.47
C GLU A 35 13.42 8.03 -5.55
N GLU A 36 13.18 6.72 -5.57
CA GLU A 36 14.21 5.68 -5.59
C GLU A 36 14.06 4.79 -6.81
N ASP A 37 15.16 4.61 -7.56
CA ASP A 37 15.22 3.62 -8.63
C ASP A 37 15.49 2.22 -8.06
N ILE A 38 14.46 1.38 -8.05
CA ILE A 38 14.56 0.01 -7.52
C ILE A 38 15.37 -0.95 -8.41
N PHE A 39 15.63 -0.59 -9.68
CA PHE A 39 16.47 -1.35 -10.60
C PHE A 39 17.95 -1.00 -10.43
N ASN A 40 18.25 0.23 -9.98
CA ASN A 40 19.58 0.70 -9.66
C ASN A 40 19.62 1.40 -8.28
N LYS A 41 19.63 0.57 -7.23
CA LYS A 41 19.49 1.00 -5.84
C LYS A 41 20.57 2.00 -5.42
N SER A 42 20.14 3.11 -4.84
CA SER A 42 21.02 4.17 -4.34
C SER A 42 21.80 3.73 -3.11
N ASN A 43 22.97 4.35 -2.88
CA ASN A 43 23.73 4.16 -1.64
C ASN A 43 22.91 4.55 -0.41
N LEU A 44 22.03 5.55 -0.55
CA LEU A 44 21.14 5.99 0.52
C LEU A 44 20.19 4.87 0.93
N LEU A 45 19.54 4.17 -0.02
CA LEU A 45 18.69 3.02 0.29
C LEU A 45 19.48 1.91 1.00
N LEU A 46 20.69 1.62 0.51
CA LEU A 46 21.55 0.58 1.08
C LEU A 46 22.00 0.91 2.52
N GLU A 47 22.17 2.19 2.83
CA GLU A 47 22.50 2.67 4.17
C GLU A 47 21.28 2.63 5.11
N LEU A 48 20.12 3.09 4.64
CA LEU A 48 18.91 3.18 5.46
C LEU A 48 18.21 1.83 5.69
N ASN A 49 18.32 0.90 4.73
CA ASN A 49 17.76 -0.46 4.84
C ASN A 49 18.79 -1.51 4.37
N PRO A 50 19.87 -1.76 5.14
CA PRO A 50 20.95 -2.65 4.73
C PRO A 50 20.53 -4.13 4.67
N VAL A 51 19.47 -4.51 5.42
CA VAL A 51 18.97 -5.88 5.51
C VAL A 51 18.20 -6.27 4.26
N HIS A 52 17.12 -5.55 3.94
CA HIS A 52 16.23 -5.91 2.84
C HIS A 52 16.53 -5.13 1.56
N LYS A 53 17.12 -3.93 1.66
CA LYS A 53 17.45 -3.08 0.51
C LYS A 53 16.21 -2.83 -0.36
N LYS A 54 15.07 -2.58 0.29
CA LYS A 54 13.75 -2.40 -0.34
C LYS A 54 13.12 -1.10 0.13
N VAL A 55 12.28 -0.54 -0.73
CA VAL A 55 11.35 0.55 -0.42
C VAL A 55 9.98 -0.02 0.02
N PRO A 56 9.17 0.73 0.79
CA PRO A 56 9.46 2.06 1.34
C PRO A 56 10.41 2.04 2.54
N VAL A 57 11.09 3.17 2.75
CA VAL A 57 11.77 3.48 4.01
C VAL A 57 11.29 4.84 4.49
N LEU A 58 10.71 4.88 5.70
CA LEU A 58 10.36 6.12 6.37
C LEU A 58 11.55 6.55 7.24
N VAL A 59 12.03 7.78 7.09
CA VAL A 59 13.03 8.37 7.98
C VAL A 59 12.32 9.43 8.81
N HIS A 60 12.24 9.22 10.11
CA HIS A 60 11.64 10.18 11.04
C HIS A 60 12.66 10.58 12.10
N ALA A 61 12.96 11.87 12.21
CA ALA A 61 14.00 12.38 13.11
C ALA A 61 15.34 11.61 12.94
N GLN A 62 15.75 11.42 11.68
CA GLN A 62 16.97 10.74 11.26
C GLN A 62 17.03 9.24 11.63
N LYS A 63 15.90 8.63 11.99
CA LYS A 63 15.80 7.20 12.29
C LYS A 63 15.04 6.48 11.18
N PRO A 64 15.67 5.56 10.43
CA PRO A 64 15.00 4.81 9.39
C PRO A 64 14.11 3.71 9.96
N ILE A 65 12.98 3.50 9.30
CA ILE A 65 11.98 2.46 9.59
C ILE A 65 11.61 1.82 8.25
N ALA A 66 11.74 0.51 8.17
CA ALA A 66 11.45 -0.29 6.98
C ALA A 66 10.22 -1.17 7.20
N GLU A 67 9.73 -1.79 6.12
CA GLU A 67 8.52 -2.60 6.04
C GLU A 67 7.21 -1.80 6.16
N SER A 68 6.41 -1.80 5.08
CA SER A 68 5.23 -0.92 4.97
C SER A 68 4.24 -1.07 6.14
N PHE A 69 3.94 -2.30 6.59
CA PHE A 69 3.05 -2.51 7.74
C PHE A 69 3.63 -2.01 9.06
N ILE A 70 4.93 -2.20 9.28
CA ILE A 70 5.61 -1.67 10.48
C ILE A 70 5.58 -0.14 10.45
N ILE A 71 5.84 0.47 9.29
CA ILE A 71 5.75 1.91 9.09
C ILE A 71 4.33 2.43 9.34
N LEU A 72 3.29 1.72 8.87
CA LEU A 72 1.89 2.09 9.13
C LEU A 72 1.55 2.11 10.63
N GLU A 73 1.96 1.07 11.37
CA GLU A 73 1.76 1.03 12.82
C GLU A 73 2.53 2.15 13.52
N TYR A 74 3.78 2.39 13.11
CA TYR A 74 4.57 3.51 13.62
C TYR A 74 3.89 4.87 13.39
N ILE A 75 3.35 5.10 12.18
CA ILE A 75 2.62 6.32 11.85
C ILE A 75 1.37 6.46 12.72
N ASP A 76 0.62 5.38 12.88
CA ASP A 76 -0.61 5.39 13.69
C ASP A 76 -0.32 5.64 15.18
N GLU A 77 0.80 5.12 15.66
CA GLU A 77 1.25 5.31 17.04
C GLU A 77 1.88 6.68 17.29
N THR A 78 2.52 7.28 16.29
CA THR A 78 3.20 8.58 16.44
C THR A 78 2.23 9.75 16.29
N TRP A 79 1.40 9.75 15.24
CA TRP A 79 0.44 10.82 14.96
C TRP A 79 -0.98 10.37 15.31
N LYS A 80 -1.47 10.77 16.49
CA LYS A 80 -2.75 10.27 17.04
C LYS A 80 -4.01 10.80 16.35
N LYS A 81 -3.91 11.82 15.51
CA LYS A 81 -5.02 12.29 14.67
C LYS A 81 -5.39 11.17 13.69
N TYR A 82 -6.69 10.95 13.45
CA TYR A 82 -7.16 9.96 12.47
C TYR A 82 -6.63 8.52 12.73
N PRO A 83 -7.14 7.79 13.74
CA PRO A 83 -6.65 6.45 14.07
C PRO A 83 -6.90 5.47 12.91
N LEU A 84 -5.84 4.79 12.46
CA LEU A 84 -5.89 3.80 11.38
C LEU A 84 -6.31 2.43 11.91
N LEU A 85 -5.83 2.06 13.11
CA LEU A 85 -6.20 0.81 13.77
C LEU A 85 -7.32 1.01 14.79
N PRO A 86 -8.21 0.01 14.96
CA PRO A 86 -9.18 0.01 16.05
C PRO A 86 -8.50 0.06 17.42
N HIS A 87 -9.16 0.73 18.38
CA HIS A 87 -8.70 0.76 19.78
C HIS A 87 -8.90 -0.58 20.49
N ASN A 88 -9.98 -1.30 20.14
CA ASN A 88 -10.27 -2.61 20.72
C ASN A 88 -9.19 -3.62 20.30
N PRO A 89 -8.54 -4.32 21.25
CA PRO A 89 -7.43 -5.23 20.93
C PRO A 89 -7.81 -6.37 19.97
N TYR A 90 -9.01 -6.92 20.09
CA TYR A 90 -9.49 -8.00 19.23
C TYR A 90 -9.73 -7.51 17.80
N GLN A 91 -10.41 -6.38 17.64
CA GLN A 91 -10.63 -5.78 16.32
C GLN A 91 -9.31 -5.37 15.66
N ARG A 92 -8.34 -4.85 16.43
CA ARG A 92 -7.00 -4.56 15.95
C ARG A 92 -6.26 -5.81 15.46
N ALA A 93 -6.38 -6.92 16.19
CA ALA A 93 -5.81 -8.20 15.76
C ALA A 93 -6.47 -8.72 14.47
N LEU A 94 -7.79 -8.58 14.32
CA LEU A 94 -8.49 -8.94 13.08
C LEU A 94 -8.06 -8.07 11.89
N ALA A 95 -7.90 -6.76 12.08
CA ALA A 95 -7.41 -5.87 11.01
C ALA A 95 -6.01 -6.28 10.53
N ARG A 96 -5.10 -6.59 11.47
CA ARG A 96 -3.74 -7.09 11.15
C ARG A 96 -3.77 -8.45 10.45
N PHE A 97 -4.61 -9.36 10.92
CA PHE A 97 -4.79 -10.67 10.31
C PHE A 97 -5.20 -10.53 8.85
N TRP A 98 -6.27 -9.79 8.57
CA TRP A 98 -6.77 -9.61 7.22
C TRP A 98 -5.77 -8.89 6.31
N ALA A 99 -5.09 -7.85 6.80
CA ALA A 99 -4.07 -7.15 6.02
C ALA A 99 -2.90 -8.08 5.64
N THR A 100 -2.50 -8.97 6.55
CA THR A 100 -1.46 -9.97 6.30
C THR A 100 -1.94 -11.03 5.31
N CYS A 101 -3.20 -11.50 5.43
CA CYS A 101 -3.77 -12.46 4.49
C CYS A 101 -3.90 -11.90 3.08
N VAL A 102 -4.33 -10.64 2.94
CA VAL A 102 -4.39 -9.90 1.67
C VAL A 102 -3.02 -9.86 1.02
N GLU A 103 -2.00 -9.39 1.75
CA GLU A 103 -0.62 -9.31 1.25
C GLU A 103 -0.12 -10.66 0.74
N GLN A 104 -0.29 -11.71 1.55
CA GLN A 104 0.23 -13.04 1.24
C GLN A 104 -0.48 -13.70 0.05
N LYS A 105 -1.78 -13.43 -0.13
CA LYS A 105 -2.57 -14.08 -1.20
C LYS A 105 -2.68 -13.22 -2.44
N LEU A 106 -3.15 -11.98 -2.31
CA LEU A 106 -3.32 -11.06 -3.44
C LEU A 106 -1.96 -10.54 -3.93
N GLY A 107 -1.04 -10.19 -3.04
CA GLY A 107 0.30 -9.74 -3.42
C GLY A 107 1.08 -10.82 -4.17
N LYS A 108 1.04 -12.07 -3.67
CA LYS A 108 1.62 -13.24 -4.35
C LYS A 108 0.96 -13.47 -5.71
N ALA A 109 -0.37 -13.46 -5.78
CA ALA A 109 -1.07 -13.68 -7.03
C ALA A 109 -0.82 -12.58 -8.07
N GLY A 110 -0.76 -11.31 -7.65
CA GLY A 110 -0.38 -10.19 -8.51
C GLY A 110 1.03 -10.35 -9.06
N TRP A 111 1.99 -10.74 -8.22
CA TRP A 111 3.37 -11.01 -8.65
C TRP A 111 3.46 -12.18 -9.66
N VAL A 112 2.80 -13.30 -9.35
CA VAL A 112 2.75 -14.48 -10.23
C VAL A 112 2.08 -14.13 -11.55
N ALA A 113 0.95 -13.41 -11.52
CA ALA A 113 0.23 -13.00 -12.73
C ALA A 113 1.07 -12.11 -13.66
N MET A 114 1.99 -11.30 -13.12
CA MET A 114 2.92 -10.49 -13.92
C MET A 114 4.15 -11.26 -14.41
N SER A 115 4.55 -12.33 -13.72
CA SER A 115 5.86 -12.95 -13.90
C SER A 115 5.82 -14.34 -14.55
N THR A 116 4.67 -15.00 -14.55
CA THR A 116 4.50 -16.38 -15.05
C THR A 116 3.28 -16.50 -15.97
N SER A 117 3.09 -17.68 -16.57
CA SER A 117 1.95 -18.01 -17.43
C SER A 117 1.63 -19.50 -17.33
N GLY A 118 0.39 -19.90 -17.64
CA GLY A 118 -0.06 -21.30 -17.58
C GLY A 118 -0.63 -21.69 -16.21
N ASP A 119 -0.52 -22.96 -15.84
CA ASP A 119 -1.19 -23.56 -14.67
C ASP A 119 -0.88 -22.81 -13.35
N GLU A 120 0.37 -22.35 -13.16
CA GLU A 120 0.77 -21.58 -11.97
C GLU A 120 0.04 -20.24 -11.84
N GLN A 121 -0.23 -19.58 -12.98
CA GLN A 121 -1.00 -18.34 -13.01
C GLN A 121 -2.47 -18.63 -12.68
N GLU A 122 -3.05 -19.69 -13.26
CA GLU A 122 -4.44 -20.05 -13.01
C GLU A 122 -4.70 -20.41 -11.53
N GLU A 123 -3.81 -21.17 -10.90
CA GLU A 123 -3.91 -21.52 -9.48
C GLU A 123 -3.82 -20.27 -8.59
N ALA A 124 -2.85 -19.37 -8.85
CA ALA A 124 -2.70 -18.14 -8.09
C ALA A 124 -3.91 -17.21 -8.24
N MET A 125 -4.47 -17.10 -9.46
CA MET A 125 -5.70 -16.34 -9.72
C MET A 125 -6.90 -16.93 -8.96
N LYS A 126 -7.01 -18.25 -8.88
CA LYS A 126 -8.06 -18.93 -8.12
C LYS A 126 -7.96 -18.64 -6.61
N GLU A 127 -6.77 -18.82 -6.02
CA GLU A 127 -6.54 -18.52 -4.59
C GLU A 127 -6.90 -17.07 -4.25
N ALA A 128 -6.58 -16.16 -5.16
CA ALA A 128 -6.81 -14.75 -4.96
C ALA A 128 -8.28 -14.37 -5.15
N LYS A 129 -9.01 -15.03 -6.07
CA LYS A 129 -10.46 -14.90 -6.19
C LYS A 129 -11.18 -15.36 -4.91
N GLU A 130 -10.82 -16.53 -4.37
CA GLU A 130 -11.40 -17.03 -3.11
C GLU A 130 -11.12 -16.08 -1.93
N MET A 131 -9.99 -15.37 -1.97
CA MET A 131 -9.66 -14.34 -0.99
C MET A 131 -10.53 -13.09 -1.18
N MET A 132 -10.71 -12.63 -2.42
CA MET A 132 -11.58 -11.50 -2.73
C MET A 132 -13.02 -11.73 -2.28
N GLU A 133 -13.59 -12.92 -2.53
CA GLU A 133 -14.95 -13.27 -2.09
C GLU A 133 -15.10 -13.12 -0.56
N LYS A 134 -14.10 -13.55 0.22
CA LYS A 134 -14.10 -13.40 1.69
C LYS A 134 -13.98 -11.93 2.13
N ILE A 135 -13.16 -11.14 1.43
CA ILE A 135 -13.00 -9.70 1.71
C ILE A 135 -14.32 -8.96 1.47
N GLU A 136 -15.04 -9.33 0.43
CA GLU A 136 -16.33 -8.75 0.07
C GLU A 136 -17.43 -9.09 1.08
N GLU A 137 -17.41 -10.30 1.64
CA GLU A 137 -18.29 -10.66 2.76
C GLU A 137 -17.99 -9.81 4.00
N GLU A 138 -16.71 -9.58 4.32
CA GLU A 138 -16.28 -8.80 5.49
C GLU A 138 -16.62 -7.30 5.39
N ILE A 139 -16.61 -6.72 4.19
CA ILE A 139 -16.96 -5.30 3.98
C ILE A 139 -18.48 -5.09 3.83
N LYS A 140 -19.26 -6.15 3.58
CA LYS A 140 -20.68 -6.03 3.29
C LYS A 140 -21.42 -5.18 4.33
N GLY A 141 -22.04 -4.09 3.86
CA GLY A 141 -22.79 -3.16 4.70
C GLY A 141 -21.94 -2.11 5.42
N LYS A 142 -20.64 -2.01 5.12
CA LYS A 142 -19.73 -0.96 5.59
C LYS A 142 -19.22 -0.13 4.41
N ASN A 143 -18.90 1.13 4.67
CA ASN A 143 -18.25 1.99 3.67
C ASN A 143 -16.75 1.66 3.57
N PHE A 144 -16.11 1.42 4.72
CA PHE A 144 -14.70 1.05 4.85
C PHE A 144 -14.55 -0.10 5.86
N PHE A 145 -13.44 -0.84 5.81
CA PHE A 145 -13.08 -1.79 6.87
C PHE A 145 -12.85 -1.09 8.21
N GLY A 146 -12.39 0.16 8.18
CA GLY A 146 -12.34 1.07 9.34
C GLY A 146 -13.70 1.58 9.83
N GLY A 147 -14.82 1.20 9.20
CA GLY A 147 -16.16 1.67 9.50
C GLY A 147 -16.54 2.89 8.67
N ASP A 148 -16.60 4.06 9.31
CA ASP A 148 -16.97 5.32 8.66
C ASP A 148 -15.78 6.03 7.98
N ASN A 149 -14.55 5.60 8.28
CA ASN A 149 -13.31 6.19 7.80
C ASN A 149 -12.39 5.11 7.21
N ILE A 150 -11.53 5.49 6.26
CA ILE A 150 -10.45 4.63 5.75
C ILE A 150 -9.58 4.20 6.93
N GLY A 151 -9.42 2.89 7.13
CA GLY A 151 -8.59 2.30 8.18
C GLY A 151 -7.39 1.54 7.64
N TYR A 152 -6.70 0.83 8.53
CA TYR A 152 -5.49 0.07 8.24
C TYR A 152 -5.67 -0.97 7.12
N LEU A 153 -6.77 -1.72 7.14
CA LEU A 153 -7.06 -2.76 6.15
C LEU A 153 -7.43 -2.16 4.79
N ASP A 154 -8.13 -1.03 4.78
CA ASP A 154 -8.45 -0.29 3.56
C ASP A 154 -7.17 0.17 2.84
N ILE A 155 -6.21 0.71 3.59
CA ILE A 155 -4.89 1.10 3.08
C ILE A 155 -4.13 -0.12 2.55
N ALA A 156 -4.18 -1.25 3.27
CA ALA A 156 -3.49 -2.48 2.89
C ALA A 156 -3.97 -3.01 1.53
N ILE A 157 -5.29 -3.05 1.31
CA ILE A 157 -5.92 -3.59 0.09
C ILE A 157 -5.86 -2.60 -1.09
N GLY A 158 -5.90 -1.29 -0.82
CA GLY A 158 -6.20 -0.26 -1.83
C GLY A 158 -5.36 -0.33 -3.10
N MET A 159 -4.03 -0.46 -2.99
CA MET A 159 -3.13 -0.43 -4.16
C MET A 159 -2.99 -1.79 -4.85
N ASP A 160 -3.17 -2.90 -4.12
CA ASP A 160 -3.14 -4.25 -4.69
C ASP A 160 -4.32 -4.46 -5.65
N CYS A 161 -5.48 -3.90 -5.32
CA CYS A 161 -6.64 -3.88 -6.22
C CYS A 161 -6.45 -2.99 -7.47
N LEU A 162 -5.68 -1.89 -7.37
CA LEU A 162 -5.39 -1.04 -8.53
C LEU A 162 -4.52 -1.74 -9.56
N LEU A 163 -3.46 -2.42 -9.12
CA LEU A 163 -2.60 -3.21 -10.01
C LEU A 163 -3.37 -4.32 -10.71
N GLY A 164 -4.28 -5.00 -10.00
CA GLY A 164 -5.18 -5.99 -10.61
C GLY A 164 -6.03 -5.41 -11.75
N SER A 165 -6.61 -4.22 -11.54
CA SER A 165 -7.43 -3.54 -12.56
C SER A 165 -6.61 -3.09 -13.79
N CYS A 166 -5.36 -2.65 -13.60
CA CYS A 166 -4.49 -2.22 -14.70
C CYS A 166 -3.94 -3.36 -15.56
N LEU A 167 -3.82 -4.57 -15.00
CA LEU A 167 -3.28 -5.75 -15.69
C LEU A 167 -4.32 -6.50 -16.53
N GLY A 168 -5.52 -5.94 -16.72
CA GLY A 168 -6.57 -6.55 -17.55
C GLY A 168 -7.18 -7.82 -16.96
N GLY A 169 -6.83 -8.18 -15.72
CA GLY A 169 -7.52 -9.23 -14.98
C GLY A 169 -8.87 -8.71 -14.50
N SER A 170 -9.93 -9.49 -14.70
CA SER A 170 -11.23 -9.26 -14.06
C SER A 170 -11.13 -9.57 -12.56
N TRP A 171 -10.37 -8.75 -11.83
CA TRP A 171 -10.28 -8.70 -10.37
C TRP A 171 -11.42 -7.88 -9.76
N ILE A 172 -12.53 -7.84 -10.49
CA ILE A 172 -13.68 -6.99 -10.26
C ILE A 172 -14.86 -7.93 -10.11
N ASN A 173 -15.67 -7.66 -9.09
CA ASN A 173 -16.94 -8.32 -8.88
C ASN A 173 -17.79 -8.39 -10.15
N ALA A 174 -18.78 -9.29 -10.17
CA ALA A 174 -19.72 -9.46 -11.29
C ALA A 174 -20.41 -8.15 -11.76
N ASP A 175 -20.41 -7.12 -10.92
CA ASP A 175 -20.99 -5.79 -11.17
C ASP A 175 -20.00 -4.75 -11.73
N ASN A 176 -18.75 -5.15 -12.03
CA ASN A 176 -17.73 -4.28 -12.63
C ASN A 176 -17.41 -3.00 -11.82
N ARG A 177 -17.67 -3.00 -10.50
CA ARG A 177 -17.29 -1.91 -9.60
C ARG A 177 -15.92 -2.19 -8.97
N PRO A 178 -14.92 -1.29 -9.11
CA PRO A 178 -13.79 -1.27 -8.20
C PRO A 178 -14.32 -1.31 -6.77
N ILE A 179 -13.63 -1.97 -5.84
CA ILE A 179 -13.91 -1.73 -4.42
C ILE A 179 -13.87 -0.21 -4.25
N GLU A 180 -14.98 0.43 -3.87
CA GLU A 180 -15.10 1.89 -3.87
C GLU A 180 -13.95 2.54 -3.06
N ILE A 181 -13.36 1.81 -2.13
CA ILE A 181 -12.13 2.16 -1.40
C ILE A 181 -10.98 2.55 -2.34
N SER A 182 -10.67 1.77 -3.38
CA SER A 182 -9.53 2.04 -4.27
C SER A 182 -9.77 3.28 -5.14
N SER A 183 -11.01 3.48 -5.61
CA SER A 183 -11.38 4.69 -6.34
C SER A 183 -11.38 5.91 -5.43
N HIS A 184 -11.83 5.84 -4.18
CA HIS A 184 -11.71 6.96 -3.23
C HIS A 184 -10.25 7.27 -2.88
N LEU A 185 -9.40 6.25 -2.69
CA LEU A 185 -7.96 6.42 -2.44
C LEU A 185 -7.18 6.97 -3.64
N CYS A 186 -7.67 6.79 -4.88
CA CYS A 186 -7.01 7.27 -6.09
C CYS A 186 -7.66 8.48 -6.78
N MET A 187 -8.95 8.74 -6.54
CA MET A 187 -9.70 9.86 -7.14
C MET A 187 -9.83 11.08 -6.22
N ASP A 188 -9.47 10.97 -4.94
CA ASP A 188 -9.31 12.17 -4.11
C ASP A 188 -8.09 12.96 -4.62
N ASP A 189 -8.28 14.25 -4.94
CA ASP A 189 -7.21 15.15 -5.37
C ASP A 189 -6.08 15.25 -4.32
N GLN A 190 -6.35 14.89 -3.06
CA GLN A 190 -5.36 14.75 -2.00
C GLN A 190 -4.35 13.60 -2.24
N PHE A 191 -4.75 12.55 -2.95
CA PHE A 191 -3.93 11.36 -3.22
C PHE A 191 -3.36 11.33 -4.64
N SER A 192 -3.87 12.19 -5.53
CA SER A 192 -3.35 12.40 -6.89
C SER A 192 -1.98 13.10 -6.86
N GLN A 193 -0.98 12.50 -7.52
CA GLN A 193 0.34 13.13 -7.72
C GLN A 193 0.33 13.93 -9.05
N PRO A 194 1.07 15.05 -9.14
CA PRO A 194 1.33 15.68 -10.43
C PRO A 194 2.06 14.69 -11.37
N PRO A 195 1.84 14.76 -12.69
CA PRO A 195 2.44 13.82 -13.63
C PRO A 195 3.97 13.88 -13.54
N CYS A 196 4.59 12.74 -13.21
CA CYS A 196 6.04 12.58 -13.25
C CYS A 196 6.51 12.71 -14.71
N ASP A 197 7.50 13.57 -14.99
CA ASP A 197 8.08 13.73 -16.33
C ASP A 197 8.81 12.44 -16.72
N GLN A 198 8.11 11.58 -17.47
CA GLN A 198 8.60 10.29 -17.96
C GLN A 198 9.93 10.39 -18.75
N ARG A 199 10.36 11.60 -19.15
CA ARG A 199 11.64 11.84 -19.81
C ARG A 199 12.86 11.64 -18.91
N GLN A 200 12.71 11.61 -17.58
CA GLN A 200 13.83 11.41 -16.66
C GLN A 200 14.15 9.93 -16.38
N LEU A 201 13.26 9.00 -16.75
CA LEU A 201 13.39 7.55 -16.54
C LEU A 201 13.89 6.78 -17.77
N ALA A 202 14.20 7.47 -18.88
CA ALA A 202 14.78 6.81 -20.03
C ALA A 202 16.23 6.38 -19.69
N PRO A 203 16.61 5.10 -19.87
CA PRO A 203 18.01 4.71 -19.75
C PRO A 203 18.81 5.53 -20.76
N LYS A 204 19.81 6.27 -20.28
CA LYS A 204 20.79 6.92 -21.15
C LYS A 204 21.47 5.81 -21.95
N ARG A 205 21.17 5.74 -23.24
CA ARG A 205 21.85 4.89 -24.21
C ARG A 205 23.31 5.28 -24.34
#